data_AF-A0A4V6J1L3-F1
#
_entry.id   AF-A0A4V6J1L3-F1
#
_cell.length_a   1.000
_cell.length_b   1.000
_cell.length_c   1.000
_cell.angle_alpha   90.00
_cell.angle_beta   90.00
_cell.angle_gamma   90.00
#
_symmetry.space_group_name_H-M   'P 1'
#
loop_
_entity.id
_entity.type
_entity.pdbx_description
1 polymer ?
#
loop_
_entity_poly.entity_id
_entity_poly.type
_entity_poly.pdbx_seq_one_letter_code
_entity_poly.pdbx_strand_id
1 'polypeptide(L)'
;MALCAPYDKTGIDQVQAERLSMSWIERIKSNITPTRKASIPEGVWTKCDSCGQVLYRAELERNLEVCPKCDHHMRMSARNRLHSLLDEGSLVELGSELEPKDVLKFRDSKKYKDRLASAQKRDRRERCRWWS
;
A
#
# COMPACT_ATOMS: atom_id res chain seq x y z
N MET A 1 -19.54 39.53 -79.50
CA MET A 1 -20.20 39.86 -78.21
C MET A 1 -20.37 38.56 -77.45
N ALA A 2 -19.72 38.44 -76.31
CA ALA A 2 -19.59 37.20 -75.55
C ALA A 2 -20.95 36.74 -75.00
N LEU A 3 -21.28 35.47 -75.24
CA LEU A 3 -22.42 34.78 -74.65
C LEU A 3 -22.02 34.30 -73.24
N CYS A 4 -22.66 34.83 -72.21
CA CYS A 4 -22.66 34.23 -70.88
C CYS A 4 -23.55 33.00 -70.90
N ALA A 5 -22.97 31.80 -70.74
CA ALA A 5 -23.71 30.60 -70.36
C ALA A 5 -23.72 30.46 -68.83
N PRO A 6 -24.86 30.08 -68.21
CA PRO A 6 -24.95 29.88 -66.77
C PRO A 6 -24.21 28.59 -66.35
N TYR A 7 -23.36 28.72 -65.33
CA TYR A 7 -22.68 27.58 -64.70
C TYR A 7 -23.61 26.92 -63.68
N ASP A 8 -23.97 25.68 -63.96
CA ASP A 8 -24.89 24.85 -63.20
C ASP A 8 -24.22 24.33 -61.91
N LYS A 9 -24.80 24.65 -60.75
CA LYS A 9 -24.28 24.27 -59.43
C LYS A 9 -24.91 22.95 -59.01
N THR A 10 -24.50 21.85 -59.62
CA THR A 10 -24.78 20.52 -59.07
C THR A 10 -23.54 19.65 -59.16
N GLY A 11 -22.97 19.33 -57.99
CA GLY A 11 -22.01 18.23 -57.90
C GLY A 11 -20.67 18.52 -57.24
N ILE A 12 -20.62 19.16 -56.06
CA ILE A 12 -19.41 19.15 -55.21
C ILE A 12 -19.74 18.97 -53.71
N ASP A 13 -20.86 18.33 -53.34
CA ASP A 13 -21.27 18.24 -51.92
C ASP A 13 -21.40 16.81 -51.36
N GLN A 14 -20.76 15.79 -51.96
CA GLN A 14 -20.86 14.43 -51.41
C GLN A 14 -19.54 13.65 -51.22
N VAL A 15 -18.40 14.12 -51.73
CA VAL A 15 -17.13 13.37 -51.58
C VAL A 15 -16.28 13.84 -50.38
N GLN A 16 -16.70 14.90 -49.67
CA GLN A 16 -15.97 15.46 -48.52
C GLN A 16 -16.59 15.17 -47.14
N ALA A 17 -17.67 14.39 -47.06
CA ALA A 17 -18.34 14.07 -45.80
C ALA A 17 -17.92 12.72 -45.18
N GLU A 18 -17.20 11.85 -45.90
CA GLU A 18 -16.87 10.49 -45.42
C GLU A 18 -15.43 10.33 -44.91
N ARG A 19 -14.65 11.42 -44.83
CA ARG A 19 -13.23 11.36 -44.42
C ARG A 19 -12.91 12.04 -43.08
N LEU A 20 -13.94 12.36 -42.29
CA LEU A 20 -13.81 12.97 -40.96
C LEU A 20 -14.55 12.18 -39.85
N SER A 21 -14.64 10.85 -39.96
CA SER A 21 -15.26 9.99 -38.92
C SER A 21 -14.35 8.89 -38.38
N MET A 22 -13.02 9.04 -38.48
CA MET A 22 -12.13 8.32 -37.58
C MET A 22 -11.72 9.30 -36.51
N SER A 23 -12.39 9.22 -35.37
CA SER A 23 -12.18 10.15 -34.27
C SER A 23 -10.70 10.15 -33.91
N TRP A 24 -10.12 11.34 -33.75
CA TRP A 24 -8.75 11.47 -33.28
C TRP A 24 -8.50 10.69 -31.98
N ILE A 25 -9.55 10.53 -31.16
CA ILE A 25 -9.61 9.70 -29.96
C ILE A 25 -9.42 8.20 -30.24
N GLU A 26 -9.98 7.64 -31.32
CA GLU A 26 -9.79 6.24 -31.70
C GLU A 26 -8.35 5.94 -32.11
N ARG A 27 -7.68 6.90 -32.75
CA ARG A 27 -6.25 6.80 -33.10
C ARG A 27 -5.33 6.80 -31.89
N ILE A 28 -5.74 7.45 -30.80
CA ILE A 28 -4.99 7.44 -29.52
C ILE A 28 -5.19 6.10 -28.82
N LYS A 29 -6.42 5.56 -28.80
CA LYS A 29 -6.72 4.27 -28.15
C LYS A 29 -5.99 3.09 -28.81
N SER A 30 -5.84 3.08 -30.13
CA SER A 30 -5.19 1.99 -30.85
C SER A 30 -3.65 1.95 -30.68
N ASN A 31 -3.04 3.04 -30.23
CA ASN A 31 -1.59 3.14 -30.04
C ASN A 31 -1.14 2.96 -28.57
N ILE A 32 -2.09 2.77 -27.65
CA ILE A 32 -1.81 2.42 -26.26
C ILE A 32 -1.62 0.91 -26.21
N THR A 33 -0.37 0.47 -26.36
CA THR A 33 0.01 -0.87 -25.91
C THR A 33 -0.31 -0.96 -24.42
N PRO A 34 -1.02 -2.00 -23.95
CA PRO A 34 -1.31 -2.17 -22.54
C PRO A 34 0.01 -2.47 -21.84
N THR A 35 0.68 -1.41 -21.38
CA THR A 35 1.79 -1.53 -20.44
C THR A 35 1.23 -2.32 -19.25
N ARG A 36 1.91 -3.40 -18.89
CA ARG A 36 1.52 -4.22 -17.73
C ARG A 36 1.37 -3.25 -16.55
N LYS A 37 0.15 -3.16 -16.00
CA LYS A 37 -0.10 -2.37 -14.80
C LYS A 37 0.89 -2.85 -13.74
N ALA A 38 1.90 -2.03 -13.44
CA ALA A 38 2.84 -2.35 -12.37
C ALA A 38 2.00 -2.50 -11.09
N SER A 39 1.94 -3.70 -10.54
CA SER A 39 1.26 -3.94 -9.27
C SER A 39 2.06 -3.20 -8.21
N ILE A 40 1.50 -2.11 -7.70
CA ILE A 40 2.09 -1.39 -6.58
C ILE A 40 2.12 -2.37 -5.40
N PRO A 41 3.29 -2.66 -4.81
CA PRO A 41 3.36 -3.55 -3.67
C PRO A 41 2.53 -2.97 -2.52
N GLU A 42 1.66 -3.80 -1.93
CA GLU A 42 0.87 -3.39 -0.77
C GLU A 42 1.79 -3.14 0.43
N GLY A 43 1.45 -2.15 1.27
CA GLY A 43 2.16 -1.87 2.54
C GLY A 43 3.31 -0.87 2.45
N VAL A 44 3.54 -0.24 1.30
CA VAL A 44 4.58 0.80 1.14
C VAL A 44 4.27 2.10 1.88
N TRP A 45 2.99 2.38 2.09
CA TRP A 45 2.49 3.61 2.69
C TRP A 45 1.78 3.31 4.01
N THR A 46 2.00 4.14 5.02
CA THR A 46 1.37 4.04 6.33
C THR A 46 0.81 5.40 6.74
N LYS A 47 -0.35 5.43 7.38
CA LYS A 47 -0.96 6.66 7.90
C LYS A 47 -0.55 6.87 9.35
N CYS A 48 -0.16 8.09 9.71
CA CYS A 48 0.06 8.45 11.11
C CYS A 48 -1.26 8.58 11.88
N ASP A 49 -1.33 8.02 13.08
CA ASP A 49 -2.53 8.03 13.93
C ASP A 49 -2.86 9.43 14.49
N SER A 50 -1.84 10.28 14.67
CA SER A 50 -2.00 11.62 15.24
C SER A 50 -2.30 12.70 14.18
N CYS A 51 -1.44 12.84 13.17
CA CYS A 51 -1.59 13.90 12.16
C CYS A 51 -2.32 13.46 10.89
N GLY A 52 -2.57 12.16 10.72
CA GLY A 52 -3.22 11.62 9.52
C GLY A 52 -2.38 11.67 8.25
N GLN A 53 -1.11 12.10 8.33
CA GLN A 53 -0.19 12.16 7.21
C GLN A 53 0.10 10.75 6.66
N VAL A 54 0.14 10.64 5.33
CA VAL A 54 0.66 9.45 4.64
C VAL A 54 2.19 9.51 4.61
N LEU A 55 2.82 8.49 5.19
CA LEU A 55 4.26 8.33 5.34
C LEU A 55 4.75 7.11 4.56
N TYR A 56 5.98 7.18 4.08
CA TYR A 56 6.65 6.05 3.44
C TYR A 56 7.22 5.10 4.48
N ARG A 57 6.94 3.80 4.36
CA ARG A 57 7.25 2.83 5.43
C ARG A 57 8.75 2.69 5.71
N ALA A 58 9.61 2.72 4.69
CA ALA A 58 11.05 2.61 4.91
C ALA A 58 11.67 3.89 5.50
N GLU A 59 11.03 5.04 5.32
CA GLU A 59 11.45 6.27 6.01
C GLU A 59 11.07 6.22 7.49
N LEU A 60 9.87 5.72 7.78
CA LEU A 60 9.38 5.52 9.14
C LEU A 60 10.24 4.50 9.91
N GLU A 61 10.67 3.40 9.26
CA GLU A 61 11.55 2.40 9.87
C GLU A 61 12.94 2.95 10.20
N ARG A 62 13.52 3.78 9.32
CA ARG A 62 14.78 4.48 9.59
C ARG A 62 14.66 5.49 10.73
N ASN A 63 13.48 6.10 10.89
CA ASN A 63 13.18 7.04 11.96
C ASN A 63 12.59 6.36 13.22
N LEU A 64 12.81 5.05 13.40
CA LEU A 64 12.38 4.32 14.60
C LEU A 64 10.88 4.46 14.91
N GLU A 65 10.03 4.36 13.88
CA GLU A 65 8.57 4.47 14.00
C GLU A 65 8.09 5.82 14.59
N VAL A 66 8.89 6.88 14.44
CA VAL A 66 8.52 8.26 14.82
C VAL A 66 8.07 9.04 13.59
N CYS A 67 6.94 9.74 13.71
CA CYS A 67 6.43 10.58 12.64
C CYS A 67 7.30 11.84 12.46
N PRO A 68 7.89 12.11 11.28
CA PRO A 68 8.76 13.26 11.06
C PRO A 68 8.01 14.61 11.05
N LYS A 69 6.68 14.62 10.96
CA LYS A 69 5.89 15.87 10.91
C LYS A 69 5.38 16.32 12.28
N CYS A 70 4.93 15.39 13.11
CA CYS A 70 4.25 15.70 14.37
C CYS A 70 4.92 15.06 15.60
N ASP A 71 6.07 14.43 15.42
CA ASP A 71 6.87 13.79 16.49
C ASP A 71 6.09 12.76 17.33
N HIS A 72 5.05 12.19 16.72
CA HIS A 72 4.25 11.15 17.34
C HIS A 72 4.94 9.80 17.23
N HIS A 73 5.11 9.14 18.37
CA HIS A 73 5.66 7.78 18.47
C HIS A 73 4.60 6.74 18.11
N MET A 74 4.76 6.08 16.97
CA MET A 74 3.87 5.00 16.54
C MET A 74 4.25 3.67 17.22
N ARG A 75 3.38 2.66 17.08
CA ARG A 75 3.66 1.34 17.63
C ARG A 75 4.86 0.70 16.91
N MET A 76 5.92 0.46 17.67
CA MET A 76 7.07 -0.33 17.24
C MET A 76 6.99 -1.76 17.78
N SER A 77 7.45 -2.74 16.99
CA SER A 77 7.55 -4.12 17.47
C SER A 77 8.61 -4.28 18.55
N ALA A 78 8.37 -5.17 19.51
CA ALA A 78 9.31 -5.43 20.60
C ALA A 78 10.70 -5.84 20.09
N ARG A 79 10.76 -6.66 19.02
CA ARG A 79 12.03 -7.08 18.41
C ARG A 79 12.76 -5.91 17.75
N ASN A 80 12.07 -5.08 16.98
CA ASN A 80 12.70 -3.93 16.32
C ASN A 80 13.28 -2.96 17.36
N ARG A 81 12.58 -2.77 18.49
CA ARG A 81 13.08 -1.96 19.59
C ARG A 81 14.37 -2.51 20.21
N LEU A 82 14.45 -3.82 20.41
CA LEU A 82 15.67 -4.47 20.90
C LEU A 82 16.82 -4.29 19.91
N HIS A 83 16.56 -4.45 18.61
CA HIS A 83 17.57 -4.23 17.57
C HIS A 83 18.07 -2.78 17.49
N SER A 84 17.22 -1.79 17.79
CA SER A 84 17.65 -0.38 17.83
C SER A 84 18.36 0.01 19.11
N LEU A 85 18.18 -0.77 20.19
CA LEU A 85 18.72 -0.46 21.52
C LEU A 85 20.05 -1.16 21.79
N LEU A 86 20.21 -2.40 21.31
CA LEU A 86 21.39 -3.23 21.51
C LEU A 86 22.37 -3.09 20.36
N ASP A 87 23.67 -3.14 20.66
CA ASP A 87 24.72 -3.14 19.65
C ASP A 87 24.62 -4.37 18.74
N GLU A 88 25.00 -4.19 17.48
CA GLU A 88 24.98 -5.26 16.49
C GLU A 88 25.79 -6.48 16.95
N GLY A 89 25.15 -7.65 17.00
CA GLY A 89 25.78 -8.91 17.36
C GLY A 89 25.77 -9.27 18.85
N SER A 90 25.30 -8.38 19.74
CA SER A 90 25.18 -8.65 21.18
C SER A 90 23.86 -9.33 21.60
N LEU A 91 22.96 -9.57 20.65
CA LEU A 91 21.60 -10.01 20.89
C LEU A 91 21.53 -11.52 21.22
N VAL A 92 21.42 -11.85 22.51
CA VAL A 92 21.22 -13.22 23.04
C VAL A 92 19.80 -13.42 23.59
N GLU A 93 18.90 -14.04 22.82
CA GLU A 93 17.51 -14.28 23.29
C GLU A 93 17.48 -15.19 24.52
N LEU A 94 16.92 -14.70 25.63
CA LEU A 94 16.70 -15.46 26.86
C LEU A 94 15.24 -15.91 27.01
N GLY A 95 15.01 -17.02 27.72
CA GLY A 95 13.65 -17.52 28.01
C GLY A 95 12.87 -17.96 26.77
N SER A 96 13.55 -18.45 25.75
CA SER A 96 12.97 -18.93 24.48
C SER A 96 11.99 -20.09 24.64
N GLU A 97 12.18 -20.85 25.72
CA GLU A 97 11.49 -22.05 26.16
C GLU A 97 10.27 -21.78 27.06
N LEU A 98 10.11 -20.53 27.50
CA LEU A 98 9.00 -20.16 28.38
C LEU A 98 7.70 -20.09 27.58
N GLU A 99 6.73 -20.91 28.02
CA GLU A 99 5.40 -20.93 27.44
C GLU A 99 4.33 -20.59 28.49
N PRO A 100 3.35 -19.74 28.13
CA PRO A 100 2.25 -19.40 29.02
C PRO A 100 1.39 -20.64 29.33
N LYS A 101 1.29 -20.98 30.61
CA LYS A 101 0.49 -22.10 31.11
C LYS A 101 -0.68 -21.60 31.97
N ASP A 102 -1.89 -22.03 31.61
CA ASP A 102 -3.11 -21.73 32.37
C ASP A 102 -3.30 -22.73 33.52
N VAL A 103 -2.90 -22.35 34.73
CA VAL A 103 -3.05 -23.17 35.95
C VAL A 103 -4.48 -23.08 36.51
N LEU A 104 -5.11 -21.91 36.38
CA LEU A 104 -6.40 -21.60 36.99
C LEU A 104 -7.59 -22.10 36.16
N LYS A 105 -7.36 -22.56 34.92
CA LYS A 105 -8.40 -22.96 33.95
C LYS A 105 -9.48 -21.88 33.81
N PHE A 106 -9.03 -20.64 33.78
CA PHE A 106 -9.89 -19.47 33.90
C PHE A 106 -10.87 -19.36 32.71
N ARG A 107 -12.12 -19.03 33.01
CA ARG A 107 -13.20 -18.91 32.02
C ARG A 107 -13.96 -17.60 32.22
N ASP A 108 -13.77 -16.70 31.26
CA ASP A 108 -14.69 -15.61 30.96
C ASP A 108 -15.68 -16.05 29.86
N SER A 109 -16.21 -15.11 29.07
CA SER A 109 -16.98 -15.35 27.83
C SER A 109 -16.23 -16.16 26.77
N LYS A 110 -14.89 -16.14 26.78
CA LYS A 110 -14.02 -17.02 25.97
C LYS A 110 -13.01 -17.67 26.89
N LYS A 111 -12.64 -18.93 26.60
CA LYS A 111 -11.59 -19.62 27.38
C LYS A 111 -10.27 -18.88 27.21
N TYR A 112 -9.50 -18.76 28.30
CA TYR A 112 -8.20 -18.08 28.27
C TYR A 112 -7.26 -18.65 27.20
N LYS A 113 -7.22 -19.99 27.04
CA LYS A 113 -6.45 -20.67 25.98
C LYS A 113 -6.78 -20.17 24.56
N ASP A 114 -8.05 -19.92 24.27
CA ASP A 114 -8.49 -19.49 22.95
C ASP A 114 -8.10 -18.03 22.69
N ARG A 115 -8.18 -17.17 23.72
CA ARG A 115 -7.68 -15.78 23.67
C ARG A 115 -6.17 -15.76 23.43
N LEU A 116 -5.43 -16.59 24.17
CA LEU A 116 -3.98 -16.71 24.05
C LEU A 116 -3.57 -17.15 22.64
N ALA A 117 -4.19 -18.19 22.08
CA ALA A 117 -3.93 -18.63 20.71
C ALA A 117 -4.24 -17.53 19.68
N SER A 118 -5.34 -16.78 19.86
CA SER A 118 -5.68 -15.67 18.97
C SER A 118 -4.67 -14.51 19.04
N ALA A 119 -4.19 -14.17 20.24
CA ALA A 119 -3.17 -13.16 20.46
C ALA A 119 -1.83 -13.59 19.84
N GLN A 120 -1.41 -14.84 20.09
CA GLN A 120 -0.19 -15.41 19.49
C GLN A 120 -0.26 -15.50 17.97
N LYS A 121 -1.44 -15.68 17.37
CA LYS A 121 -1.58 -15.65 15.90
C LYS A 121 -1.39 -14.24 15.35
N ARG A 122 -1.92 -13.23 16.04
CA ARG A 122 -1.78 -11.82 15.67
C ARG A 122 -0.34 -11.33 15.87
N ASP A 123 0.25 -11.70 17.00
CA ASP A 123 1.61 -11.36 17.42
C ASP A 123 2.59 -12.52 17.20
N ARG A 124 2.42 -13.31 16.13
CA ARG A 124 3.27 -14.50 15.84
C ARG A 124 4.77 -14.22 15.89
N ARG A 125 5.16 -12.95 15.74
CA ARG A 125 6.53 -12.45 15.77
C ARG A 125 6.98 -11.92 17.14
N GLU A 126 6.07 -11.61 18.06
CA GLU A 126 6.30 -10.95 19.36
C GLU A 126 5.97 -11.87 20.54
N ARG A 127 6.49 -13.10 20.53
CA ARG A 127 6.56 -13.86 21.78
C ARG A 127 7.44 -13.05 22.74
N CYS A 128 6.86 -12.52 23.82
CA CYS A 128 7.58 -11.89 24.92
C CYS A 128 8.53 -12.91 25.54
N ARG A 129 9.73 -13.00 24.95
CA ARG A 129 10.88 -13.68 25.51
C ARG A 129 11.50 -12.67 26.46
N TRP A 130 11.48 -12.97 27.74
CA TRP A 130 12.03 -12.10 28.77
C TRP A 130 13.54 -11.95 28.55
N TRP A 131 14.03 -10.72 28.47
CA TRP A 131 15.46 -10.42 28.40
C TRP A 131 15.97 -10.01 29.77
N SER A 132 17.22 -10.37 30.07
CA SER A 132 18.07 -9.82 31.15
C SER A 132 19.19 -9.03 30.52
#